data_AF-A0A244CU47-F1
#
_entry.id   AF-A0A244CU47-F1
#
_cell.length_a   1.000
_cell.length_b   1.000
_cell.length_c   1.000
_cell.angle_alpha   90.00
_cell.angle_beta   90.00
_cell.angle_gamma   90.00
#
_symmetry.space_group_name_H-M   'P 1'
#
loop_
_entity.id
_entity.type
_entity.pdbx_description
1 polymer ?
#
loop_
_entity_poly.entity_id
_entity_poly.type
_entity_poly.pdbx_seq_one_letter_code
_entity_poly.pdbx_strand_id
1 'polypeptide(L)' 'MMGKTVSSEENGRLTKWLKDKRQEKGHTMRSLAQILGTPHSFIGKIENQERRLDVVEFMRYCHALEVDPIEGLALLKGE' A
#
# COMPACT_ATOMS: atom_id res chain seq x y z
N MET A 1 -9.79 -9.41 19.16
CA MET A 1 -8.40 -9.92 19.31
C MET A 1 -7.57 -9.31 18.20
N MET A 2 -6.36 -8.81 18.49
CA MET A 2 -5.42 -8.35 17.45
C MET A 2 -4.97 -9.57 16.63
N GLY A 3 -5.73 -9.92 15.59
CA GLY A 3 -5.51 -11.11 14.79
C GLY A 3 -4.16 -11.04 14.09
N LYS A 4 -3.34 -12.09 14.25
CA LYS A 4 -1.99 -12.22 13.66
C LYS A 4 -1.99 -12.40 12.14
N THR A 5 -3.11 -12.11 11.47
CA THR A 5 -3.29 -12.31 10.02
C THR A 5 -2.99 -11.04 9.25
N VAL A 6 -2.33 -11.17 8.11
CA VAL A 6 -2.11 -10.07 7.17
C VAL A 6 -3.45 -9.54 6.65
N SER A 7 -4.38 -10.45 6.37
CA SER A 7 -5.77 -10.14 6.06
C SER A 7 -6.50 -9.62 7.31
N SER A 8 -6.70 -8.31 7.32
CA SER A 8 -7.56 -7.56 8.26
C SER A 8 -8.32 -6.52 7.45
N GLU A 9 -9.48 -6.10 7.92
CA GLU A 9 -10.32 -5.15 7.18
C GLU A 9 -9.59 -3.82 6.96
N GLU A 10 -8.87 -3.34 7.96
CA GLU A 10 -8.01 -2.16 7.93
C GLU A 10 -6.92 -2.29 6.86
N ASN A 11 -6.21 -3.42 6.84
CA ASN A 11 -5.17 -3.68 5.84
C ASN A 11 -5.76 -3.73 4.43
N GLY A 12 -6.91 -4.39 4.25
CA GLY A 12 -7.59 -4.46 2.96
C GLY A 12 -8.02 -3.09 2.44
N ARG A 13 -8.54 -2.21 3.29
CA ARG A 13 -8.88 -0.83 2.92
C ARG A 13 -7.65 -0.05 2.44
N LEU A 14 -6.54 -0.12 3.20
CA LEU A 14 -5.31 0.60 2.86
C LEU A 14 -4.66 0.08 1.59
N THR A 15 -4.51 -1.24 1.44
CA THR A 15 -3.84 -1.82 0.25
C THR A 15 -4.68 -1.66 -1.00
N LYS A 16 -6.02 -1.69 -0.89
CA LYS A 16 -6.91 -1.33 -1.99
C LYS A 16 -6.69 0.13 -2.41
N TRP A 17 -6.68 1.06 -1.47
CA TRP A 17 -6.45 2.48 -1.77
C TRP A 17 -5.09 2.71 -2.44
N LEU A 18 -4.02 2.08 -1.94
CA LEU A 18 -2.69 2.16 -2.57
C LEU A 18 -2.69 1.63 -4.01
N LYS A 19 -3.39 0.51 -4.25
CA LYS A 19 -3.55 -0.08 -5.59
C LYS A 19 -4.32 0.85 -6.53
N ASP A 20 -5.38 1.47 -6.05
CA ASP A 20 -6.18 2.42 -6.83
C ASP A 20 -5.34 3.66 -7.17
N LYS A 21 -4.65 4.26 -6.20
CA LYS A 21 -3.72 5.38 -6.43
C LYS A 21 -2.61 5.05 -7.40
N ARG A 22 -2.04 3.84 -7.33
CA ARG A 22 -1.03 3.40 -8.31
C ARG A 22 -1.59 3.39 -9.73
N GLN A 23 -2.82 2.90 -9.90
CA GLN A 23 -3.48 2.84 -11.21
C GLN A 23 -3.88 4.23 -11.72
N GLU A 24 -4.41 5.10 -10.86
CA GLU A 24 -4.71 6.51 -11.18
C GLU A 24 -3.48 7.27 -11.68
N LYS A 25 -2.31 6.98 -11.10
CA LYS A 25 -1.01 7.55 -11.51
C LYS A 25 -0.39 6.85 -12.73
N GLY A 26 -1.07 5.87 -13.32
CA GLY A 26 -0.62 5.16 -14.52
C GLY A 26 0.57 4.21 -14.28
N HIS A 27 0.90 3.88 -13.04
CA HIS A 27 2.02 2.99 -12.74
C HIS A 27 1.59 1.53 -12.83
N THR A 28 2.43 0.71 -13.48
CA THR A 28 2.38 -0.75 -13.32
C THR A 28 3.07 -1.14 -12.01
N MET A 29 2.87 -2.36 -11.53
CA MET A 29 3.66 -2.87 -10.39
C MET A 29 5.16 -2.81 -10.66
N ARG A 30 5.59 -3.02 -11.92
CA ARG A 30 7.01 -2.97 -12.30
C ARG A 30 7.57 -1.55 -12.29
N SER A 31 6.84 -0.57 -12.81
CA SER A 31 7.33 0.82 -12.84
C SER A 31 7.37 1.42 -11.44
N LEU A 32 6.36 1.16 -10.59
CA LEU A 32 6.43 1.60 -9.19
C LEU A 32 7.57 0.93 -8.43
N ALA A 33 7.78 -0.38 -8.63
CA ALA A 33 8.87 -1.10 -7.99
C ALA A 33 10.26 -0.58 -8.39
N GLN A 34 10.43 -0.13 -9.64
CA GLN A 34 11.65 0.54 -10.10
C GLN A 34 11.89 1.85 -9.33
N ILE A 35 10.85 2.68 -9.16
CA ILE A 35 10.94 3.94 -8.39
C ILE A 35 11.32 3.65 -6.92
N LEU A 36 10.73 2.61 -6.34
CA LEU A 36 10.97 2.21 -4.95
C LEU A 36 12.28 1.43 -4.73
N GLY A 37 12.99 1.04 -5.79
CA GLY A 37 14.19 0.20 -5.69
C GLY A 37 13.90 -1.20 -5.12
N THR A 38 12.73 -1.76 -5.43
CA THR A 38 12.27 -3.07 -4.91
C THR A 38 11.88 -4.04 -6.03
N PRO A 39 11.73 -5.35 -5.76
CA PRO A 39 11.15 -6.28 -6.72
C PRO A 39 9.66 -6.00 -6.96
N HIS A 40 9.16 -6.14 -8.19
CA HIS A 40 7.72 -5.97 -8.49
C HIS A 40 6.80 -6.90 -7.67
N SER A 41 7.30 -8.05 -7.23
CA SER A 41 6.59 -8.98 -6.35
C SER A 41 6.35 -8.41 -4.95
N PHE A 42 7.16 -7.44 -4.49
CA PHE A 42 6.90 -6.70 -3.26
C PHE A 42 5.56 -5.96 -3.36
N ILE A 43 5.38 -5.21 -4.46
CA ILE A 43 4.14 -4.47 -4.75
C ILE A 43 2.95 -5.42 -4.80
N GLY A 44 3.06 -6.52 -5.57
CA GLY A 44 2.00 -7.52 -5.68
C GLY A 44 1.60 -8.13 -4.34
N LYS A 45 2.59 -8.48 -3.50
CA LYS A 45 2.33 -9.06 -2.17
C LYS A 45 1.61 -8.09 -1.23
N ILE A 46 1.92 -6.80 -1.31
CA ILE A 46 1.22 -5.77 -0.53
C ILE A 46 -0.22 -5.65 -1.02
N GLU A 47 -0.42 -5.45 -2.32
CA GLU A 47 -1.75 -5.24 -2.91
C GLU A 47 -2.68 -6.45 -2.77
N ASN A 48 -2.12 -7.66 -2.74
CA ASN A 48 -2.86 -8.91 -2.53
C ASN A 48 -3.01 -9.29 -1.05
N GLN A 49 -2.51 -8.46 -0.11
CA GLN A 49 -2.53 -8.75 1.33
C GLN A 49 -1.80 -10.04 1.74
N GLU A 50 -0.75 -10.39 1.01
CA GLU A 50 0.16 -11.49 1.33
C GLU A 50 1.31 -11.02 2.23
N ARG A 51 1.58 -9.70 2.25
CA ARG A 51 2.58 -9.05 3.10
C ARG A 51 2.03 -7.73 3.65
N ARG A 52 2.24 -7.48 4.95
CA ARG A 52 1.97 -6.17 5.55
C ARG A 52 3.01 -5.15 5.07
N LEU A 53 2.56 -3.91 4.95
CA LEU A 53 3.40 -2.74 4.74
C LEU A 53 3.68 -2.11 6.11
N ASP A 54 4.94 -1.92 6.49
CA ASP A 54 5.23 -1.10 7.67
C ASP A 54 5.05 0.39 7.37
N VAL A 55 5.07 1.24 8.40
CA VAL A 55 4.80 2.68 8.25
C VAL A 55 5.87 3.40 7.41
N VAL A 56 7.13 2.99 7.46
CA VAL A 56 8.21 3.61 6.68
C VAL A 56 8.07 3.21 5.22
N GLU A 57 7.77 1.94 4.95
CA GLU A 57 7.46 1.44 3.62
C GLU A 57 6.22 2.14 3.04
N PHE A 58 5.18 2.35 3.85
CA PHE A 58 3.99 3.09 3.47
C PHE A 58 4.29 4.52 3.05
N MET A 59 5.09 5.25 3.84
CA MET A 59 5.49 6.62 3.50
C MET A 59 6.28 6.67 2.19
N ARG A 60 7.19 5.72 1.96
CA ARG A 60 7.95 5.62 0.70
C ARG A 60 7.03 5.31 -0.48
N TYR A 61 6.09 4.41 -0.30
CA TYR A 61 5.10 4.05 -1.33
C TYR A 61 4.26 5.26 -1.72
N CYS A 62 3.75 6.03 -0.74
CA CYS A 62 2.97 7.24 -0.98
C CYS A 62 3.80 8.32 -1.68
N HIS A 63 5.06 8.51 -1.26
CA HIS A 63 5.97 9.45 -1.91
C HIS A 63 6.24 9.08 -3.37
N ALA A 64 6.50 7.80 -3.66
CA ALA A 64 6.71 7.31 -5.02
C ALA A 64 5.48 7.45 -5.93
N LEU A 65 4.29 7.52 -5.35
CA LEU A 65 3.04 7.78 -6.06
C LEU A 65 2.63 9.27 -6.08
N GLU A 66 3.38 10.14 -5.39
CA GLU A 66 3.02 11.55 -5.20
C GLU A 66 1.58 11.71 -4.67
N VAL A 67 1.26 11.02 -3.58
CA VAL A 67 -0.02 11.09 -2.86
C VAL A 67 0.19 11.42 -1.39
N ASP A 68 -0.79 12.06 -0.76
CA ASP A 68 -0.73 12.38 0.66
C ASP A 68 -0.97 11.13 1.52
N PRO A 69 0.01 10.68 2.34
CA PRO A 69 -0.19 9.54 3.23
C PRO A 69 -1.30 9.74 4.27
N ILE A 70 -1.66 10.99 4.60
CA ILE A 70 -2.74 11.28 5.54
C ILE A 70 -4.09 10.82 5.00
N GLU A 71 -4.32 10.89 3.68
CA GLU A 71 -5.53 10.35 3.04
C GLU A 71 -5.66 8.85 3.29
N GLY A 72 -4.56 8.10 3.10
CA GLY A 72 -4.54 6.65 3.34
C GLY A 72 -4.73 6.30 4.81
N LEU A 73 -4.10 7.04 5.73
CA LEU A 73 -4.25 6.81 7.17
C LEU A 73 -5.65 7.16 7.69
N ALA A 74 -6.34 8.13 7.07
CA ALA A 74 -7.71 8.48 7.44
C ALA A 74 -8.69 7.30 7.24
N LEU A 75 -8.39 6.38 6.31
CA LEU A 75 -9.17 5.16 6.08
C LEU A 75 -9.09 4.15 7.23
N LEU A 76 -8.09 4.29 8.10
CA LEU A 76 -7.85 3.38 9.23
C LEU A 76 -8.56 3.82 10.50
N LYS A 77 -9.15 5.01 10.52
CA LYS A 77 -9.97 5.44 11.65
C LYS A 77 -11.19 4.53 11.74
N GLY A 78 -11.32 3.83 12.87
CA GLY A 78 -12.60 3.26 13.28
C GLY A 78 -13.53 4.41 13.70
N GLU A 79 -14.84 4.20 13.52
CA GLU A 79 -15.85 5.03 14.18
C GLU A 79 -15.77 4.89 15.71
#